data_AF-A0A2H0LLZ6-F1
#
_entry.id   AF-A0A2H0LLZ6-F1
#
_cell.length_a   1.000
_cell.length_b   1.000
_cell.length_c   1.000
_cell.angle_alpha   90.00
_cell.angle_beta   90.00
_cell.angle_gamma   90.00
#
_symmetry.space_group_name_H-M   'P 1'
#
loop_
_entity.id
_entity.type
_entity.pdbx_description
1 polymer ?
#
loop_
_entity_poly.entity_id
_entity_poly.type
_entity_poly.pdbx_seq_one_letter_code
_entity_poly.pdbx_strand_id
1 'polypeptide(L)'
;MGFLFSKVFARKGLNVFSNQAIQSRIRGGHNCFQIRVSDTRVLAPAASTDILIALDRESSCHLKELKANSIVIFDSTVAPLPSPEALLPLGCILDIPLARIASENGGNKIMSNIAAVAAVLGLLEYDINVLSELIRESFGDKDKAVGEVNVKVAQAGYDFVFKKVKCNKLLSLSGLNGKGKILVSGSEAVALGALAA
;
A
#
# COMPACT_ATOMS: atom_id res chain seq x y z
N MET A 1 8.02 -0.68 2.92
CA MET A 1 6.64 -1.14 2.65
C MET A 1 6.14 -0.75 1.26
N GLY A 2 6.19 0.51 0.83
CA GLY A 2 5.70 0.91 -0.51
C GLY A 2 6.31 0.13 -1.68
N PHE A 3 7.62 -0.15 -1.65
CA PHE A 3 8.28 -0.99 -2.67
C PHE A 3 7.77 -2.45 -2.65
N LEU A 4 7.56 -3.04 -1.47
CA LEU A 4 6.99 -4.39 -1.33
C LEU A 4 5.58 -4.44 -1.93
N PHE A 5 4.77 -3.41 -1.65
CA PHE A 5 3.43 -3.29 -2.21
C PHE A 5 3.45 -3.11 -3.73
N SER A 6 4.40 -2.34 -4.26
CA SER A 6 4.61 -2.21 -5.72
C SER A 6 4.94 -3.57 -6.37
N LYS A 7 5.74 -4.40 -5.71
CA LYS A 7 6.09 -5.75 -6.19
C LYS A 7 4.89 -6.68 -6.30
N VAL A 8 3.86 -6.53 -5.45
CA VAL A 8 2.63 -7.35 -5.51
C VAL A 8 1.98 -7.27 -6.89
N PHE A 9 1.88 -6.06 -7.45
CA PHE A 9 1.29 -5.84 -8.76
C PHE A 9 2.23 -6.26 -9.90
N ALA A 10 3.53 -5.97 -9.78
CA ALA A 10 4.52 -6.36 -10.79
C ALA A 10 4.62 -7.88 -10.96
N ARG A 11 4.53 -8.66 -9.86
CA ARG A 11 4.56 -10.13 -9.90
C ARG A 11 3.42 -10.75 -10.70
N LYS A 12 2.27 -10.08 -10.75
CA LYS A 12 1.10 -10.50 -11.52
C LYS A 12 1.04 -9.84 -12.91
N GLY A 13 2.13 -9.22 -13.35
CA GLY A 13 2.28 -8.71 -14.72
C GLY A 13 1.73 -7.30 -14.97
N LEU A 14 1.26 -6.60 -13.94
CA LEU A 14 0.85 -5.20 -14.07
C LEU A 14 2.05 -4.28 -14.22
N ASN A 15 1.84 -3.15 -14.88
CA ASN A 15 2.84 -2.11 -15.03
C ASN A 15 2.75 -1.18 -13.83
N VAL A 16 3.89 -0.97 -13.18
CA VAL A 16 3.96 -0.21 -11.94
C VAL A 16 4.96 0.91 -12.11
N PHE A 17 4.58 2.11 -11.66
CA PHE A 17 5.49 3.23 -11.47
C PHE A 17 5.38 3.66 -10.01
N SER A 18 6.50 3.62 -9.28
CA SER A 18 6.57 4.04 -7.88
C SER A 18 7.43 5.29 -7.75
N ASN A 19 6.97 6.22 -6.93
CA ASN A 19 7.69 7.44 -6.58
C ASN A 19 7.75 7.58 -5.06
N GLN A 20 8.93 7.82 -4.52
CA GLN A 20 9.14 8.00 -3.10
C GLN A 20 9.59 9.44 -2.82
N ALA A 21 8.82 10.16 -2.01
CA ALA A 21 9.17 11.48 -1.52
C ALA A 21 9.61 11.37 -0.07
N ILE A 22 10.89 11.66 0.18
CA ILE A 22 11.52 11.68 1.51
C ILE A 22 12.01 13.09 1.79
N GLN A 23 11.82 13.55 3.02
CA GLN A 23 12.40 14.82 3.47
C GLN A 23 13.90 14.67 3.72
N SER A 24 14.68 15.74 3.54
CA SER A 24 16.13 15.73 3.80
C SER A 24 16.41 15.73 5.33
N ARG A 25 16.07 14.62 5.98
CA ARG A 25 16.18 14.36 7.42
C ARG A 25 16.46 12.86 7.63
N ILE A 26 17.40 12.54 8.52
CA ILE A 26 17.84 11.15 8.79
C ILE A 26 16.79 10.37 9.62
N ARG A 27 16.07 11.06 10.52
CA ARG A 27 14.98 10.50 11.32
C ARG A 27 13.82 11.48 11.40
N GLY A 28 12.59 10.94 11.34
CA GLY A 28 11.36 11.70 11.40
C GLY A 28 11.01 12.41 10.08
N GLY A 29 9.92 13.18 10.13
CA GLY A 29 9.36 13.85 8.97
C GLY A 29 8.32 13.03 8.21
N HIS A 30 7.55 13.73 7.38
CA HIS A 30 6.54 13.14 6.50
C HIS A 30 7.20 12.43 5.33
N ASN A 31 6.90 11.15 5.15
CA ASN A 31 7.37 10.37 4.01
C ASN A 31 6.16 9.86 3.23
N CYS A 32 6.19 10.09 1.92
CA CYS A 32 5.12 9.65 1.03
C CYS A 32 5.66 8.66 -0.01
N PHE A 33 4.87 7.63 -0.31
CA PHE A 33 5.18 6.63 -1.33
C PHE A 33 3.97 6.49 -2.24
N GLN A 34 4.09 7.01 -3.46
CA GLN A 34 3.03 6.96 -4.46
C GLN A 34 3.26 5.77 -5.40
N ILE A 35 2.20 5.02 -5.68
CA ILE A 35 2.24 3.85 -6.57
C ILE A 35 1.14 4.02 -7.61
N ARG A 36 1.53 4.00 -8.88
CA ARG A 36 0.62 3.95 -10.01
C ARG A 36 0.67 2.57 -10.63
N VAL A 37 -0.49 1.95 -10.81
CA VAL A 37 -0.65 0.60 -11.37
C VAL A 37 -1.58 0.66 -12.58
N SER A 38 -1.23 -0.02 -13.67
CA SER A 38 -2.08 -0.18 -14.84
C SER A 38 -1.76 -1.48 -15.59
N ASP A 39 -2.76 -2.01 -16.28
CA ASP A 39 -2.65 -3.05 -17.31
C ASP A 39 -1.81 -2.61 -18.53
N THR A 40 -1.77 -1.30 -18.82
CA THR A 40 -0.95 -0.70 -19.89
C THR A 40 0.33 -0.07 -19.34
N ARG A 41 1.29 0.21 -20.22
CA ARG A 41 2.61 0.75 -19.83
C ARG A 41 2.48 2.10 -19.13
N VAL A 42 3.15 2.24 -17.98
CA VAL A 42 3.19 3.46 -17.18
C VAL A 42 4.62 4.02 -17.17
N LEU A 43 4.77 5.31 -17.46
CA LEU A 43 6.08 5.98 -17.55
C LEU A 43 6.25 7.16 -16.58
N ALA A 44 5.19 7.54 -15.87
CA ALA A 44 5.18 8.73 -15.02
C ALA A 44 4.20 8.56 -13.86
N PRO A 45 4.41 9.27 -12.73
CA PRO A 45 3.44 9.31 -11.64
C PRO A 45 2.09 9.89 -12.11
N ALA A 46 1.03 9.63 -11.35
CA ALA A 46 -0.27 10.26 -11.59
C ALA A 46 -0.32 11.61 -10.84
N ALA A 47 -0.99 12.61 -11.44
CA ALA A 47 -1.24 13.89 -10.78
C ALA A 47 -2.24 13.80 -9.61
N SER A 48 -2.96 12.69 -9.53
CA SER A 48 -4.14 12.51 -8.67
C SER A 48 -4.17 11.10 -8.11
N THR A 49 -4.71 10.94 -6.91
CA THR A 49 -4.63 9.70 -6.14
C THR A 49 -6.01 9.07 -5.94
N ASP A 50 -6.16 7.80 -6.32
CA ASP A 50 -7.44 7.07 -6.19
C ASP A 50 -7.61 6.44 -4.80
N ILE A 51 -6.52 6.02 -4.15
CA ILE A 51 -6.51 5.47 -2.78
C ILE A 51 -5.41 6.15 -1.97
N LEU A 52 -5.77 6.75 -0.84
CA LEU A 52 -4.84 7.31 0.14
C LEU A 52 -4.81 6.46 1.40
N ILE A 53 -3.62 6.05 1.83
CA ILE A 53 -3.38 5.47 3.15
C ILE A 53 -2.76 6.56 4.02
N ALA A 54 -3.53 7.06 4.99
CA ALA A 54 -3.08 8.04 5.96
C ALA A 54 -2.62 7.34 7.24
N LEU A 55 -1.30 7.23 7.42
CA LEU A 55 -0.66 6.54 8.55
C LEU A 55 -0.30 7.50 9.70
N ASP A 56 -0.35 8.80 9.46
CA ASP A 56 -0.08 9.86 10.42
C ASP A 56 -0.93 11.10 10.13
N ARG A 57 -0.86 12.10 11.01
CA ARG A 57 -1.60 13.36 10.86
C ARG A 57 -1.14 14.18 9.66
N GLU A 58 0.15 14.14 9.33
CA GLU A 58 0.73 14.91 8.23
C GLU A 58 0.22 14.40 6.86
N SER A 59 -0.18 13.13 6.78
CA SER A 59 -0.82 12.52 5.60
C SER A 59 -2.07 13.26 5.12
N SER A 60 -2.73 14.04 5.99
CA SER A 60 -3.88 14.88 5.62
C SER A 60 -3.54 15.94 4.55
N CYS A 61 -2.27 16.32 4.40
CA CYS A 61 -1.86 17.28 3.36
C CYS A 61 -2.09 16.76 1.93
N HIS A 62 -2.20 15.45 1.73
CA HIS A 62 -2.46 14.81 0.45
C HIS A 62 -3.95 14.70 0.10
N LEU A 63 -4.87 15.10 0.99
CA LEU A 63 -6.31 15.07 0.71
C LEU A 63 -6.67 15.92 -0.53
N LYS A 64 -5.93 16.99 -0.80
CA LYS A 64 -6.08 17.86 -1.98
C LYS A 64 -5.72 17.18 -3.31
N GLU A 65 -5.02 16.05 -3.28
CA GLU A 65 -4.60 15.29 -4.47
C GLU A 65 -5.63 14.22 -4.86
N LEU A 66 -6.70 14.07 -4.08
CA LEU A 66 -7.75 13.09 -4.29
C LEU A 66 -8.74 13.54 -5.35
N LYS A 67 -9.21 12.60 -6.16
CA LYS A 67 -10.31 12.81 -7.10
C LYS A 67 -11.65 12.66 -6.38
N ALA A 68 -12.71 13.08 -7.08
CA ALA A 68 -14.05 12.61 -6.75
C ALA A 68 -14.06 11.06 -6.75
N ASN A 69 -14.69 10.48 -5.74
CA ASN A 69 -14.76 9.03 -5.50
C ASN A 69 -13.46 8.33 -5.03
N SER A 70 -12.40 9.06 -4.68
CA SER A 70 -11.23 8.43 -4.06
C SER A 70 -11.56 7.78 -2.71
N ILE A 71 -10.75 6.79 -2.33
CA ILE A 71 -10.84 6.08 -1.06
C ILE A 71 -9.76 6.58 -0.11
N VAL A 72 -10.12 6.84 1.15
CA VAL A 72 -9.17 7.15 2.22
C VAL A 72 -9.22 6.05 3.27
N ILE A 73 -8.07 5.48 3.59
CA ILE A 73 -7.87 4.55 4.70
C ILE A 73 -7.06 5.27 5.75
N PHE A 74 -7.54 5.28 6.99
CA PHE A 74 -6.86 5.89 8.11
C PHE A 74 -7.20 5.15 9.40
N ASP A 75 -6.48 5.45 10.48
CA ASP A 75 -6.80 5.01 11.83
C ASP A 75 -7.05 6.26 12.68
N SER A 76 -8.30 6.48 13.11
CA SER A 76 -8.69 7.68 13.86
C SER A 76 -7.93 7.87 15.17
N THR A 77 -7.41 6.77 15.75
CA THR A 77 -6.62 6.83 16.99
C THR A 77 -5.20 7.37 16.77
N VAL A 78 -4.71 7.32 15.52
CA VAL A 78 -3.34 7.73 15.15
C VAL A 78 -3.36 9.01 14.31
N ALA A 79 -4.20 9.03 13.29
CA ALA A 79 -4.24 10.01 12.21
C ALA A 79 -5.67 10.56 12.02
N PRO A 80 -6.21 11.32 12.99
CA PRO A 80 -7.54 11.92 12.83
C PRO A 80 -7.57 12.81 11.60
N LEU A 81 -8.56 12.58 10.74
CA LEU A 81 -8.78 13.38 9.53
C LEU A 81 -9.45 14.73 9.85
N PRO A 82 -9.33 15.72 8.94
CA PRO A 82 -10.06 16.98 9.04
C PRO A 82 -11.59 16.80 9.05
N SER A 83 -12.32 17.90 9.24
CA SER A 83 -13.79 17.87 9.39
C SER A 83 -14.48 17.14 8.22
N PRO A 84 -15.64 16.48 8.48
CA PRO A 84 -16.37 15.70 7.47
C PRO A 84 -16.69 16.48 6.18
N GLU A 85 -16.86 17.81 6.29
CA GLU A 85 -17.12 18.73 5.18
C GLU A 85 -16.01 18.72 4.11
N ALA A 86 -14.75 18.64 4.54
CA ALA A 86 -13.59 18.55 3.64
C ALA A 86 -13.50 17.20 2.92
N LEU A 87 -14.25 16.20 3.40
CA LEU A 87 -14.24 14.82 2.91
C LEU A 87 -15.48 14.49 2.07
N LEU A 88 -16.47 15.39 1.99
CA LEU A 88 -17.70 15.22 1.21
C LEU A 88 -17.52 14.86 -0.28
N PRO A 89 -16.50 15.36 -1.02
CA PRO A 89 -16.32 14.96 -2.42
C PRO A 89 -15.70 13.56 -2.58
N LEU A 90 -15.26 12.92 -1.49
CA LEU A 90 -14.60 11.62 -1.51
C LEU A 90 -15.62 10.48 -1.59
N GLY A 91 -15.21 9.36 -2.17
CA GLY A 91 -16.10 8.22 -2.38
C GLY A 91 -16.29 7.40 -1.12
N CYS A 92 -15.18 7.11 -0.44
CA CYS A 92 -15.19 6.23 0.71
C CYS A 92 -14.12 6.61 1.71
N ILE A 93 -14.51 6.71 2.98
CA ILE A 93 -13.62 7.05 4.08
C ILE A 93 -13.70 5.87 5.07
N LEU A 94 -12.59 5.17 5.24
CA LEU A 94 -12.50 3.94 6.00
C LEU A 94 -11.61 4.16 7.21
N ASP A 95 -12.24 4.25 8.38
CA ASP A 95 -11.56 4.18 9.65
C ASP A 95 -11.29 2.71 9.99
N ILE A 96 -10.04 2.30 9.82
CA ILE A 96 -9.56 0.96 10.09
C ILE A 96 -8.66 1.05 11.33
N PRO A 97 -8.87 0.21 12.37
CA PRO A 97 -8.06 0.24 13.58
C PRO A 97 -6.71 -0.45 13.34
N LEU A 98 -5.88 0.11 12.44
CA LEU A 98 -4.62 -0.43 11.96
C LEU A 98 -3.64 -0.70 13.10
N ALA A 99 -3.52 0.22 14.06
CA ALA A 99 -2.63 0.08 15.21
C ALA A 99 -3.06 -1.07 16.12
N ARG A 100 -4.38 -1.25 16.28
CA ARG A 100 -4.96 -2.37 17.04
C ARG A 100 -4.72 -3.70 16.33
N ILE A 101 -5.04 -3.78 15.03
CA ILE A 101 -4.82 -4.99 14.22
C ILE A 101 -3.36 -5.43 14.30
N ALA A 102 -2.43 -4.48 14.14
CA ALA A 102 -1.00 -4.73 14.23
C ALA A 102 -0.55 -5.20 15.62
N SER A 103 -1.09 -4.60 16.69
CA SER A 103 -0.70 -4.96 18.06
C SER A 103 -1.27 -6.32 18.49
N GLU A 104 -2.54 -6.61 18.18
CA GLU A 104 -3.20 -7.86 18.55
C GLU A 104 -2.66 -9.07 17.77
N ASN A 105 -2.30 -8.88 16.49
CA ASN A 105 -1.85 -9.99 15.63
C ASN A 105 -0.33 -10.09 15.53
N GLY A 106 0.37 -8.96 15.65
CA GLY A 106 1.82 -8.83 15.43
C GLY A 106 2.64 -8.47 16.66
N GLY A 107 1.98 -8.12 17.77
CA GLY A 107 2.63 -7.70 19.01
C GLY A 107 3.21 -6.27 18.97
N ASN A 108 3.12 -5.56 17.84
CA ASN A 108 3.69 -4.22 17.72
C ASN A 108 2.96 -3.35 16.68
N LYS A 109 2.56 -2.14 17.09
CA LYS A 109 1.94 -1.13 16.22
C LYS A 109 2.78 -0.73 15.00
N ILE A 110 4.09 -0.96 14.98
CA ILE A 110 4.95 -0.71 13.81
C ILE A 110 4.48 -1.51 12.58
N MET A 111 3.80 -2.64 12.79
CA MET A 111 3.23 -3.46 11.71
C MET A 111 1.94 -2.88 11.10
N SER A 112 1.47 -1.70 11.53
CA SER A 112 0.28 -1.03 10.97
C SER A 112 0.36 -0.84 9.46
N ASN A 113 1.57 -0.60 8.94
CA ASN A 113 1.81 -0.45 7.50
C ASN A 113 1.45 -1.71 6.70
N ILE A 114 1.60 -2.88 7.30
CA ILE A 114 1.27 -4.16 6.67
C ILE A 114 -0.24 -4.36 6.67
N ALA A 115 -0.88 -4.11 7.81
CA ALA A 115 -2.34 -4.14 7.91
C ALA A 115 -2.97 -3.18 6.87
N ALA A 116 -2.40 -1.98 6.71
CA ALA A 116 -2.92 -0.97 5.79
C ALA A 116 -2.79 -1.38 4.31
N VAL A 117 -1.63 -1.91 3.91
CA VAL A 117 -1.42 -2.42 2.54
C VAL A 117 -2.35 -3.62 2.27
N ALA A 118 -2.50 -4.53 3.22
CA ALA A 118 -3.38 -5.67 3.07
C ALA A 118 -4.86 -5.29 3.03
N ALA A 119 -5.27 -4.26 3.78
CA ALA A 119 -6.61 -3.69 3.70
C ALA A 119 -6.92 -3.15 2.28
N VAL A 120 -5.94 -2.51 1.62
CA VAL A 120 -6.09 -2.11 0.21
C VAL A 120 -6.26 -3.31 -0.71
N LEU A 121 -5.51 -4.40 -0.52
CA LEU A 121 -5.71 -5.62 -1.30
C LEU A 121 -7.10 -6.23 -1.06
N GLY A 122 -7.60 -6.17 0.18
CA GLY A 122 -8.96 -6.60 0.54
C GLY A 122 -10.03 -5.78 -0.14
N LEU A 123 -9.85 -4.45 -0.25
CA LEU A 123 -10.71 -3.59 -1.04
C LEU A 123 -10.67 -3.96 -2.52
N LEU A 124 -9.49 -4.16 -3.09
CA LEU A 124 -9.32 -4.47 -4.51
C LEU A 124 -9.69 -5.92 -4.87
N GLU A 125 -10.13 -6.71 -3.89
CA GLU A 125 -10.41 -8.15 -4.00
C GLU A 125 -9.25 -8.92 -4.64
N TYR A 126 -8.03 -8.49 -4.31
CA TYR A 126 -6.81 -9.01 -4.89
C TYR A 126 -6.26 -10.19 -4.09
N ASP A 127 -5.56 -11.10 -4.76
CA ASP A 127 -4.99 -12.29 -4.14
C ASP A 127 -3.95 -11.96 -3.06
N ILE A 128 -4.36 -12.10 -1.79
CA ILE A 128 -3.52 -11.83 -0.61
C ILE A 128 -2.28 -12.73 -0.55
N ASN A 129 -2.32 -13.91 -1.18
CA ASN A 129 -1.20 -14.86 -1.14
C ASN A 129 0.07 -14.28 -1.75
N VAL A 130 -0.05 -13.42 -2.77
CA VAL A 130 1.10 -12.72 -3.39
C VAL A 130 1.82 -11.84 -2.37
N LEU A 131 1.07 -11.13 -1.53
CA LEU A 131 1.64 -10.32 -0.46
C LEU A 131 2.28 -11.21 0.61
N SER A 132 1.61 -12.30 1.00
CA SER A 132 2.11 -13.24 2.00
C SER A 132 3.45 -13.87 1.58
N GLU A 133 3.57 -14.30 0.33
CA GLU A 133 4.82 -14.81 -0.24
C GLU A 133 5.92 -13.73 -0.22
N LEU A 134 5.61 -12.52 -0.69
CA LEU A 134 6.56 -11.41 -0.71
C LEU A 134 7.03 -11.00 0.70
N ILE A 135 6.15 -11.06 1.71
CA ILE A 135 6.49 -10.84 3.12
C ILE A 135 7.47 -11.92 3.59
N ARG A 136 7.20 -13.19 3.29
CA ARG A 136 8.09 -14.30 3.66
C ARG A 136 9.46 -14.17 3.02
N GLU A 137 9.53 -13.80 1.75
CA GLU A 137 10.82 -13.54 1.07
C GLU A 137 11.57 -12.35 1.69
N SER A 138 10.87 -11.28 2.06
CA SER A 138 11.51 -10.06 2.55
C SER A 138 11.96 -10.15 4.01
N PHE A 139 11.26 -10.93 4.83
CA PHE A 139 11.46 -10.98 6.28
C PHE A 139 11.81 -12.38 6.81
N GLY A 140 11.52 -13.44 6.07
CA GLY A 140 11.69 -14.84 6.50
C GLY A 140 13.12 -15.36 6.42
N ASP A 141 13.98 -14.78 5.57
CA ASP A 141 15.40 -15.16 5.49
C ASP A 141 16.19 -14.83 6.76
N LYS A 142 15.75 -13.80 7.49
CA LYS A 142 16.38 -13.40 8.77
C LYS A 142 15.78 -14.16 9.95
N ASP A 143 14.44 -14.24 9.98
CA ASP A 143 13.70 -14.97 11.00
C ASP A 143 12.33 -15.38 10.45
N LYS A 144 12.12 -16.70 10.29
CA LYS A 144 10.84 -17.26 9.82
C LYS A 144 9.67 -16.84 10.71
N ALA A 145 9.88 -16.72 12.02
CA ALA A 145 8.84 -16.30 12.94
C ALA A 145 8.39 -14.86 12.64
N VAL A 146 9.34 -13.95 12.36
CA VAL A 146 9.02 -12.57 11.96
C VAL A 146 8.23 -12.57 10.65
N GLY A 147 8.62 -13.37 9.66
CA GLY A 147 7.88 -13.52 8.41
C GLY A 147 6.41 -13.91 8.64
N GLU A 148 6.16 -14.98 9.39
CA GLU A 148 4.79 -15.47 9.65
C GLU A 148 3.97 -14.50 10.51
N VAL A 149 4.59 -13.81 11.47
CA VAL A 149 3.91 -12.78 12.26
C VAL A 149 3.41 -11.64 11.36
N ASN A 150 4.23 -11.19 10.42
CA ASN A 150 3.83 -10.16 9.46
C ASN A 150 2.73 -10.67 8.50
N VAL A 151 2.78 -11.95 8.08
CA VAL A 151 1.71 -12.58 7.28
C VAL A 151 0.39 -12.59 8.06
N LYS A 152 0.42 -12.91 9.36
CA LYS A 152 -0.77 -12.90 10.21
C LYS A 152 -1.39 -11.51 10.31
N VAL A 153 -0.57 -10.46 10.46
CA VAL A 153 -1.04 -9.07 10.43
C VAL A 153 -1.63 -8.69 9.07
N ALA A 154 -1.01 -9.12 7.97
CA ALA A 154 -1.53 -8.89 6.63
C ALA A 154 -2.90 -9.54 6.46
N GLN A 155 -3.05 -10.81 6.86
CA GLN A 155 -4.33 -11.53 6.78
C GLN A 155 -5.43 -10.82 7.57
N ALA A 156 -5.13 -10.39 8.81
CA ALA A 156 -6.10 -9.66 9.63
C ALA A 156 -6.52 -8.31 9.01
N GLY A 157 -5.58 -7.57 8.41
CA GLY A 157 -5.87 -6.32 7.68
C GLY A 157 -6.72 -6.53 6.44
N TYR A 158 -6.45 -7.59 5.67
CA TYR A 158 -7.24 -7.99 4.51
C TYR A 158 -8.67 -8.37 4.89
N ASP A 159 -8.82 -9.27 5.86
CA ASP A 159 -10.11 -9.80 6.31
C ASP A 159 -10.99 -8.76 7.01
N PHE A 160 -10.40 -7.67 7.52
CA PHE A 160 -11.15 -6.56 8.09
C PHE A 160 -12.05 -5.89 7.03
N VAL A 161 -11.58 -5.86 5.78
CA VAL A 161 -12.22 -5.09 4.70
C VAL A 161 -12.87 -5.97 3.64
N PHE A 162 -12.22 -7.08 3.28
CA PHE A 162 -12.62 -7.95 2.18
C PHE A 162 -14.08 -8.39 2.31
N LYS A 163 -14.89 -8.08 1.28
CA LYS A 163 -16.35 -8.35 1.18
C LYS A 163 -17.23 -7.73 2.28
N LYS A 164 -16.66 -7.10 3.31
CA LYS A 164 -17.38 -6.39 4.38
C LYS A 164 -17.67 -4.95 4.00
N VAL A 165 -16.75 -4.32 3.27
CA VAL A 165 -16.89 -2.94 2.81
C VAL A 165 -17.42 -2.93 1.38
N LYS A 166 -18.60 -2.33 1.19
CA LYS A 166 -19.27 -2.22 -0.12
C LYS A 166 -19.06 -0.88 -0.82
N CYS A 167 -18.13 -0.05 -0.33
CA CYS A 167 -17.93 1.30 -0.87
C CYS A 167 -17.15 1.35 -2.20
N ASN A 168 -16.96 0.19 -2.85
CA ASN A 168 -16.01 0.05 -3.93
C ASN A 168 -16.61 0.50 -5.27
N LYS A 169 -16.23 1.70 -5.71
CA LYS A 169 -16.40 2.15 -7.10
C LYS A 169 -15.15 1.88 -7.96
N LEU A 170 -14.06 1.41 -7.35
CA LEU A 170 -12.83 1.05 -8.06
C LEU A 170 -12.96 -0.34 -8.70
N LEU A 171 -12.26 -0.54 -9.81
CA LEU A 171 -12.19 -1.81 -10.51
C LEU A 171 -11.61 -2.88 -9.57
N SER A 172 -12.36 -3.97 -9.38
CA SER A 172 -11.83 -5.21 -8.80
C SER A 172 -10.65 -5.66 -9.66
N LEU A 173 -9.52 -5.96 -9.02
CA LEU A 173 -8.35 -6.52 -9.69
C LEU A 173 -8.37 -8.05 -9.68
N SER A 174 -9.50 -8.65 -9.30
CA SER A 174 -9.70 -10.09 -9.29
C SER A 174 -9.47 -10.68 -10.69
N GLY A 175 -8.76 -11.81 -10.74
CA GLY A 175 -8.49 -12.54 -11.99
C GLY A 175 -7.37 -11.97 -12.86
N LEU A 176 -6.79 -10.81 -12.54
CA LEU A 176 -5.62 -10.29 -13.26
C LEU A 176 -4.40 -11.16 -12.96
N ASN A 177 -4.00 -11.95 -13.95
CA ASN A 177 -2.80 -12.77 -13.93
C ASN A 177 -2.04 -12.57 -15.25
N GLY A 178 -0.82 -12.06 -15.16
CA GLY A 178 0.12 -11.93 -16.27
C GLY A 178 1.49 -12.47 -15.90
N LYS A 179 2.39 -12.54 -16.89
CA LYS A 179 3.78 -12.92 -16.66
C LYS A 179 4.44 -11.91 -15.73
N GLY A 180 5.05 -12.39 -14.65
CA GLY A 180 5.72 -11.55 -13.67
C GLY A 180 6.77 -10.64 -14.32
N LYS A 181 6.80 -9.38 -13.87
CA LYS A 181 7.72 -8.34 -14.33
C LYS A 181 8.77 -8.06 -13.26
N ILE A 182 9.96 -7.69 -13.70
CA ILE A 182 11.03 -7.20 -12.83
C ILE A 182 10.67 -5.76 -12.42
N LEU A 183 10.77 -5.47 -11.12
CA LEU A 183 10.68 -4.12 -10.59
C LEU A 183 12.06 -3.69 -10.11
N VAL A 184 12.61 -2.64 -10.73
CA VAL A 184 13.92 -2.06 -10.41
C VAL A 184 13.79 -0.55 -10.23
N SER A 185 14.62 -0.01 -9.35
CA SER A 185 14.89 1.43 -9.24
C SER A 185 15.80 1.93 -10.37
N GLY A 186 15.85 3.25 -10.55
CA GLY A 186 16.74 3.86 -11.55
C GLY A 186 18.21 3.55 -11.31
N SER A 187 18.66 3.55 -10.05
CA SER A 187 20.05 3.21 -9.70
C SER A 187 20.36 1.74 -9.97
N GLU A 188 19.45 0.82 -9.62
CA GLU A 188 19.61 -0.60 -9.97
C GLU A 188 19.66 -0.81 -11.49
N ALA A 189 18.81 -0.12 -12.25
CA ALA A 189 18.80 -0.21 -13.71
C ALA A 189 20.12 0.28 -14.33
N VAL A 190 20.68 1.39 -13.84
CA VAL A 190 21.99 1.90 -14.29
C VAL A 190 23.10 0.90 -13.95
N ALA A 191 23.11 0.36 -12.73
CA ALA A 191 24.12 -0.61 -12.31
C ALA A 191 24.05 -1.91 -13.14
N LEU A 192 22.85 -2.44 -13.38
CA LEU A 192 22.65 -3.61 -14.24
C LEU A 192 23.06 -3.34 -15.68
N GLY A 193 22.78 -2.13 -16.20
CA GLY A 193 23.25 -1.70 -17.52
C GLY A 193 24.77 -1.65 -17.62
N ALA A 194 25.44 -1.14 -16.58
CA ALA A 194 26.90 -1.10 -16.52
C ALA A 194 27.54 -2.50 -16.41
N LEU A 195 26.89 -3.44 -15.72
CA LEU A 195 27.37 -4.83 -15.62
C LEU A 195 27.21 -5.62 -16.93
N ALA A 196 26.27 -5.23 -17.79
CA ALA A 196 25.96 -5.91 -19.04
C ALA A 196 26.70 -5.33 -20.26
N ALA A 197 27.38 -4.19 -20.11
CA ALA A 197 28.16 -3.52 -21.16
C ALA A 197 29.60 -4.08 -21.24
#